data_AF-A0A941VHZ4-F1
#
_entry.id   AF-A0A941VHZ4-F1
#
_cell.length_a   1.000
_cell.length_b   1.000
_cell.length_c   1.000
_cell.angle_alpha   90.00
_cell.angle_beta   90.00
_cell.angle_gamma   90.00
#
_symmetry.space_group_name_H-M   'P 1'
#
loop_
_entity.id
_entity.type
_entity.pdbx_description
1 polymer ?
#
loop_
_entity_poly.entity_id
_entity_poly.type
_entity_poly.pdbx_seq_one_letter_code
_entity_poly.pdbx_strand_id
1 'polypeptide(L)'
;MTPDPQTLPADASAYEATLLIAHRGIRHIPVCDGNRLIGVVTERDLFALQRVSVRAINRTIADADSVEELQHVAADIRRLARSMLGQGVAAEQLTLIISTLNDALVSRILDIEQTRFEIDDIEWCWLAFGSEGRFEQTVSSDQDNGLLFNTGSAAPDALRARLLPFAQAVNRDLDACGFPLCKGDIMAGNPAWCLSLEEWHTQFDRWITNTNPRALLNAVIFFDFRPLHGATALANNLRDHLLGLAQGNSRFQRQLAQYALETRPPLGRISDFVTDDDGEFRDTIDLKKAGARLFTDAARVLALAAGVAHTNTAQRLRQAGPILNLPAEEVASITEGFFFLQALRLHGQMATGATPQSANRINPAQLNEVDRRILKESFLQARKLQSRLALDYQL
;
A
#
# COMPACT_ATOMS: atom_id res chain seq x y z
N MET A 1 -43.87 -24.80 4.16
CA MET A 1 -42.44 -25.11 3.97
C MET A 1 -42.31 -26.16 2.89
N THR A 2 -41.31 -26.06 2.03
CA THR A 2 -41.00 -27.11 1.05
C THR A 2 -40.53 -28.36 1.81
N PRO A 3 -41.18 -29.53 1.62
CA PRO A 3 -40.68 -30.78 2.20
C PRO A 3 -39.37 -31.17 1.50
N ASP A 4 -38.37 -31.59 2.28
CA ASP A 4 -37.04 -31.98 1.79
C ASP A 4 -36.33 -30.88 0.95
N PRO A 5 -36.02 -29.71 1.55
CA PRO A 5 -35.37 -28.64 0.82
C PRO A 5 -33.96 -29.08 0.39
N GLN A 6 -33.59 -28.70 -0.84
CA GLN A 6 -32.22 -28.85 -1.31
C GLN A 6 -31.26 -28.07 -0.40
N THR A 7 -30.21 -28.73 0.05
CA THR A 7 -29.22 -28.17 0.96
C THR A 7 -27.84 -28.16 0.31
N LEU A 8 -26.93 -27.34 0.84
CA LEU A 8 -25.50 -27.39 0.51
C LEU A 8 -24.69 -27.84 1.72
N PRO A 9 -23.57 -28.56 1.50
CA PRO A 9 -22.65 -28.90 2.59
C PRO A 9 -21.92 -27.65 3.09
N ALA A 10 -21.35 -27.72 4.29
CA ALA A 10 -20.67 -26.62 4.97
C ALA A 10 -19.45 -26.05 4.23
N ASP A 11 -18.84 -26.85 3.35
CA ASP A 11 -17.67 -26.51 2.53
C ASP A 11 -18.05 -26.04 1.11
N ALA A 12 -19.34 -25.98 0.78
CA ALA A 12 -19.81 -25.53 -0.53
C ALA A 12 -19.45 -24.05 -0.78
N SER A 13 -19.05 -23.77 -2.01
CA SER A 13 -18.72 -22.42 -2.47
C SER A 13 -19.96 -21.57 -2.74
N ALA A 14 -19.80 -20.24 -2.66
CA ALA A 14 -20.83 -19.29 -3.08
C ALA A 14 -21.22 -19.44 -4.57
N TYR A 15 -20.29 -19.95 -5.39
CA TYR A 15 -20.54 -20.27 -6.79
C TYR A 15 -21.52 -21.44 -6.94
N GLU A 16 -21.33 -22.53 -6.18
CA GLU A 16 -22.27 -23.65 -6.16
C GLU A 16 -23.65 -23.23 -5.66
N ALA A 17 -23.71 -22.35 -4.65
CA ALA A 17 -24.96 -21.74 -4.22
C ALA A 17 -25.63 -20.92 -5.32
N THR A 18 -24.86 -20.14 -6.09
CA THR A 18 -25.36 -19.36 -7.23
C THR A 18 -25.91 -20.26 -8.32
N LEU A 19 -25.18 -21.32 -8.68
CA LEU A 19 -25.64 -22.31 -9.66
C LEU A 19 -26.90 -23.02 -9.20
N LEU A 20 -26.97 -23.43 -7.93
CA LEU A 20 -28.14 -24.15 -7.40
C LEU A 20 -29.39 -23.25 -7.39
N ILE A 21 -29.27 -21.99 -6.97
CA ILE A 21 -30.33 -20.98 -7.05
C ILE A 21 -30.79 -20.78 -8.50
N ALA A 22 -29.85 -20.59 -9.44
CA ALA A 22 -30.16 -20.36 -10.85
C ALA A 22 -30.81 -21.58 -11.52
N HIS A 23 -30.28 -22.79 -11.29
CA HIS A 23 -30.80 -24.02 -11.88
C HIS A 23 -32.17 -24.42 -11.33
N ARG A 24 -32.45 -24.15 -10.06
CA ARG A 24 -33.68 -24.60 -9.40
C ARG A 24 -34.73 -23.51 -9.25
N GLY A 25 -34.41 -22.25 -9.57
CA GLY A 25 -35.31 -21.11 -9.41
C GLY A 25 -35.72 -20.89 -7.94
N ILE A 26 -34.86 -21.24 -6.99
CA ILE A 26 -35.08 -21.09 -5.54
C ILE A 26 -34.39 -19.83 -5.04
N ARG A 27 -34.84 -19.28 -3.90
CA ARG A 27 -34.30 -18.01 -3.35
C ARG A 27 -33.51 -18.16 -2.05
N HIS A 28 -33.57 -19.34 -1.43
CA HIS A 28 -32.95 -19.64 -0.14
C HIS A 28 -32.42 -21.07 -0.19
N ILE A 29 -31.18 -21.26 0.22
CA ILE A 29 -30.53 -22.57 0.33
C ILE A 29 -30.08 -22.75 1.78
N PRO A 30 -30.60 -23.74 2.51
CA PRO A 30 -30.05 -24.12 3.80
C PRO A 30 -28.65 -24.75 3.62
N VAL A 31 -27.71 -24.36 4.47
CA VAL A 31 -26.34 -24.92 4.53
C VAL A 31 -26.25 -25.84 5.73
N CYS A 32 -25.83 -27.09 5.52
CA CYS A 32 -25.79 -28.13 6.52
C CYS A 32 -24.38 -28.71 6.70
N ASP A 33 -24.00 -28.98 7.95
CA ASP A 33 -22.88 -29.85 8.30
C ASP A 33 -23.44 -31.22 8.70
N GLY A 34 -23.34 -32.19 7.79
CA GLY A 34 -24.10 -33.44 7.88
C GLY A 34 -25.61 -33.19 7.95
N ASN A 35 -26.26 -33.68 9.03
CA ASN A 35 -27.70 -33.48 9.25
C ASN A 35 -28.03 -32.20 10.04
N ARG A 36 -27.03 -31.39 10.38
CA ARG A 36 -27.22 -30.18 11.18
C ARG A 36 -27.27 -28.96 10.28
N LEU A 37 -28.38 -28.23 10.31
CA LEU A 37 -28.46 -26.90 9.71
C LEU A 37 -27.51 -25.95 10.44
N ILE A 38 -26.59 -25.33 9.70
CA ILE A 38 -25.61 -24.37 10.22
C ILE A 38 -25.85 -22.94 9.71
N GLY A 39 -26.62 -22.75 8.64
CA GLY A 39 -26.95 -21.43 8.12
C GLY A 39 -27.90 -21.48 6.92
N VAL A 40 -28.24 -20.31 6.38
CA VAL A 40 -29.02 -20.17 5.14
C VAL A 40 -28.34 -19.12 4.28
N VAL A 41 -28.17 -19.44 3.00
CA VAL A 41 -27.70 -18.50 1.97
C VAL A 41 -28.89 -18.11 1.10
N THR A 42 -29.12 -16.82 0.91
CA THR A 42 -30.19 -16.32 0.05
C THR A 42 -29.66 -15.81 -1.28
N GLU A 43 -30.53 -15.76 -2.28
CA GLU A 43 -30.29 -15.08 -3.55
C GLU A 43 -29.84 -13.62 -3.31
N ARG A 44 -30.42 -12.94 -2.31
CA ARG A 44 -30.00 -11.58 -1.92
C ARG A 44 -28.57 -11.55 -1.38
N ASP A 45 -28.14 -12.55 -0.60
CA ASP A 45 -26.77 -12.63 -0.08
C ASP A 45 -25.76 -12.81 -1.23
N LEU A 46 -26.11 -13.65 -2.22
CA LEU A 46 -25.30 -13.85 -3.42
C LEU A 46 -25.26 -12.61 -4.31
N PHE A 47 -26.38 -11.90 -4.48
CA PHE A 47 -26.39 -10.62 -5.19
C PHE A 47 -25.68 -9.50 -4.41
N ALA A 48 -25.71 -9.51 -3.08
CA ALA A 48 -24.96 -8.56 -2.27
C ALA A 48 -23.44 -8.73 -2.46
N LEU A 49 -22.97 -9.97 -2.67
CA LEU A 49 -21.59 -10.24 -3.09
C LEU A 49 -21.26 -9.63 -4.46
N GLN A 50 -22.25 -9.49 -5.35
CA GLN A 50 -22.07 -8.90 -6.69
C GLN A 50 -22.31 -7.38 -6.76
N ARG A 51 -22.91 -6.76 -5.73
CA ARG A 51 -23.32 -5.34 -5.75
C ARG A 51 -22.20 -4.36 -5.39
N VAL A 52 -21.17 -4.79 -4.69
CA VAL A 52 -20.03 -3.94 -4.38
C VAL A 52 -19.14 -3.92 -5.62
N SER A 53 -19.29 -2.89 -6.44
CA SER A 53 -18.40 -2.64 -7.59
C SER A 53 -17.53 -1.42 -7.30
N VAL A 54 -16.36 -1.34 -7.95
CA VAL A 54 -15.48 -0.17 -7.89
C VAL A 54 -16.27 1.12 -8.18
N ARG A 55 -17.13 1.10 -9.21
CA ARG A 55 -17.97 2.25 -9.59
C ARG A 55 -18.97 2.64 -8.51
N ALA A 56 -19.62 1.65 -7.87
CA ALA A 56 -20.60 1.91 -6.83
C ALA A 56 -19.91 2.52 -5.59
N ILE A 57 -18.80 1.94 -5.13
CA ILE A 57 -18.01 2.49 -4.02
C ILE A 57 -17.58 3.92 -4.33
N ASN A 58 -16.96 4.14 -5.50
CA ASN A 58 -16.46 5.46 -5.86
C ASN A 58 -17.56 6.52 -5.90
N ARG A 59 -18.78 6.13 -6.31
CA ARG A 59 -19.94 7.02 -6.26
C ARG A 59 -20.37 7.31 -4.82
N THR A 60 -20.45 6.30 -3.96
CA THR A 60 -20.77 6.50 -2.55
C THR A 60 -19.76 7.40 -1.86
N ILE A 61 -18.46 7.30 -2.19
CA ILE A 61 -17.44 8.24 -1.70
C ILE A 61 -17.75 9.66 -2.14
N ALA A 62 -17.98 9.87 -3.45
CA ALA A 62 -18.23 11.20 -4.00
C ALA A 62 -19.49 11.86 -3.43
N ASP A 63 -20.53 11.06 -3.16
CA ASP A 63 -21.82 11.52 -2.64
C ASP A 63 -21.86 11.61 -1.09
N ALA A 64 -20.80 11.19 -0.37
CA ALA A 64 -20.83 11.12 1.09
C ALA A 64 -20.72 12.51 1.75
N ASP A 65 -21.60 12.85 2.68
CA ASP A 65 -21.62 14.18 3.31
C ASP A 65 -21.05 14.20 4.75
N SER A 66 -20.59 13.04 5.24
CA SER A 66 -20.06 12.89 6.59
C SER A 66 -18.95 11.85 6.70
N VAL A 67 -18.11 11.98 7.72
CA VAL A 67 -17.04 11.02 8.02
C VAL A 67 -17.64 9.67 8.43
N GLU A 68 -18.79 9.67 9.11
CA GLU A 68 -19.51 8.45 9.49
C GLU A 68 -19.90 7.61 8.27
N GLU A 69 -20.34 8.23 7.17
CA GLU A 69 -20.61 7.52 5.91
C GLU A 69 -19.31 6.94 5.32
N LEU A 70 -18.23 7.71 5.34
CA LEU A 70 -16.93 7.26 4.84
C LEU A 70 -16.33 6.08 5.64
N GLN A 71 -16.62 5.98 6.95
CA GLN A 71 -16.25 4.79 7.75
C GLN A 71 -16.89 3.51 7.20
N HIS A 72 -18.17 3.58 6.80
CA HIS A 72 -18.85 2.45 6.17
C HIS A 72 -18.22 2.13 4.81
N VAL A 73 -17.91 3.16 4.02
CA VAL A 73 -17.26 2.97 2.71
C VAL A 73 -15.87 2.34 2.83
N ALA A 74 -15.10 2.70 3.85
CA ALA A 74 -13.81 2.05 4.11
C ALA A 74 -13.98 0.54 4.38
N ALA A 75 -15.05 0.12 5.06
CA ALA A 75 -15.36 -1.30 5.23
C ALA A 75 -15.76 -1.95 3.89
N ASP A 76 -16.49 -1.23 3.03
CA ASP A 76 -16.89 -1.69 1.69
C ASP A 76 -15.67 -1.94 0.79
N ILE A 77 -14.67 -1.05 0.81
CA ILE A 77 -13.40 -1.21 0.08
C ILE A 77 -12.71 -2.51 0.51
N ARG A 78 -12.63 -2.78 1.82
CA ARG A 78 -12.01 -4.02 2.35
C ARG A 78 -12.79 -5.27 1.92
N ARG A 79 -14.14 -5.22 1.90
CA ARG A 79 -14.96 -6.33 1.41
C ARG A 79 -14.79 -6.57 -0.09
N LEU A 80 -14.75 -5.51 -0.89
CA LEU A 80 -14.47 -5.60 -2.32
C LEU A 80 -13.11 -6.26 -2.56
N ALA A 81 -12.07 -5.77 -1.88
CA ALA A 81 -10.73 -6.31 -2.01
C ALA A 81 -10.67 -7.81 -1.69
N ARG A 82 -11.37 -8.23 -0.63
CA ARG A 82 -11.47 -9.66 -0.25
C ARG A 82 -12.18 -10.49 -1.32
N SER A 83 -13.27 -9.97 -1.89
CA SER A 83 -13.99 -10.64 -2.96
C SER A 83 -13.12 -10.81 -4.21
N MET A 84 -12.41 -9.76 -4.62
CA MET A 84 -11.52 -9.78 -5.79
C MET A 84 -10.32 -10.72 -5.58
N LEU A 85 -9.73 -10.73 -4.39
CA LEU A 85 -8.67 -11.67 -4.06
C LEU A 85 -9.16 -13.13 -4.13
N GLY A 86 -10.35 -13.42 -3.58
CA GLY A 86 -10.98 -14.74 -3.64
C GLY A 86 -11.34 -15.18 -5.07
N GLN A 87 -11.50 -14.24 -6.00
CA GLN A 87 -11.71 -14.49 -7.43
C GLN A 87 -10.40 -14.66 -8.22
N GLY A 88 -9.24 -14.56 -7.55
CA GLY A 88 -7.94 -14.69 -8.20
C GLY A 88 -7.49 -13.46 -8.99
N VAL A 89 -8.03 -12.28 -8.68
CA VAL A 89 -7.53 -11.02 -9.28
C VAL A 89 -6.06 -10.83 -8.89
N ALA A 90 -5.22 -10.51 -9.88
CA ALA A 90 -3.79 -10.31 -9.68
C ALA A 90 -3.51 -9.21 -8.64
N ALA A 91 -2.49 -9.43 -7.79
CA ALA A 91 -2.13 -8.49 -6.74
C ALA A 91 -1.81 -7.09 -7.27
N GLU A 92 -1.19 -6.98 -8.44
CA GLU A 92 -0.93 -5.69 -9.09
C GLU A 92 -2.21 -4.86 -9.30
N GLN A 93 -3.22 -5.48 -9.92
CA GLN A 93 -4.49 -4.84 -10.18
C GLN A 93 -5.22 -4.54 -8.87
N LEU A 94 -5.17 -5.47 -7.92
CA LEU A 94 -5.86 -5.33 -6.64
C LEU A 94 -5.28 -4.19 -5.78
N THR A 95 -3.96 -4.06 -5.65
CA THR A 95 -3.34 -2.95 -4.91
C THR A 95 -3.64 -1.60 -5.55
N LEU A 96 -3.67 -1.54 -6.90
CA LEU A 96 -4.03 -0.32 -7.60
C LEU A 96 -5.47 0.10 -7.28
N ILE A 97 -6.43 -0.83 -7.36
CA ILE A 97 -7.85 -0.56 -7.05
C ILE A 97 -8.02 -0.13 -5.59
N ILE A 98 -7.37 -0.81 -4.65
CA ILE A 98 -7.40 -0.43 -3.23
C ILE A 98 -6.89 0.99 -3.06
N SER A 99 -5.70 1.31 -3.59
CA SER A 99 -5.13 2.65 -3.47
C SER A 99 -5.98 3.72 -4.13
N THR A 100 -6.56 3.47 -5.32
CA THR A 100 -7.44 4.45 -5.98
C THR A 100 -8.69 4.74 -5.16
N LEU A 101 -9.32 3.73 -4.57
CA LEU A 101 -10.51 3.92 -3.74
C LEU A 101 -10.17 4.59 -2.40
N ASN A 102 -9.01 4.25 -1.80
CA ASN A 102 -8.53 4.92 -0.59
C ASN A 102 -8.21 6.41 -0.86
N ASP A 103 -7.54 6.72 -1.98
CA ASP A 103 -7.27 8.11 -2.40
C ASP A 103 -8.55 8.93 -2.56
N ALA A 104 -9.59 8.32 -3.17
CA ALA A 104 -10.89 8.97 -3.31
C ALA A 104 -11.52 9.25 -1.94
N LEU A 105 -11.43 8.29 -1.01
CA LEU A 105 -11.90 8.46 0.36
C LEU A 105 -11.14 9.56 1.09
N VAL A 106 -9.80 9.59 1.00
CA VAL A 106 -8.95 10.63 1.60
C VAL A 106 -9.29 12.00 1.02
N SER A 107 -9.46 12.09 -0.30
CA SER A 107 -9.88 13.33 -0.98
C SER A 107 -11.23 13.82 -0.46
N ARG A 108 -12.19 12.92 -0.23
CA ARG A 108 -13.48 13.32 0.30
C ARG A 108 -13.42 13.77 1.75
N ILE A 109 -12.60 13.13 2.59
CA ILE A 109 -12.35 13.61 3.97
C ILE A 109 -11.76 15.03 3.92
N LEU A 110 -10.78 15.26 3.05
CA LEU A 110 -10.18 16.58 2.86
C LEU A 110 -11.22 17.62 2.46
N ASP A 111 -12.10 17.31 1.49
CA ASP A 111 -13.19 18.20 1.08
C ASP A 111 -14.14 18.55 2.24
N ILE A 112 -14.57 17.53 3.01
CA ILE A 112 -15.47 17.71 4.15
C ILE A 112 -14.82 18.57 5.22
N GLU A 113 -13.60 18.24 5.63
CA GLU A 113 -12.89 18.97 6.67
C GLU A 113 -12.55 20.40 6.21
N GLN A 114 -12.22 20.63 4.95
CA GLN A 114 -11.90 21.97 4.44
C GLN A 114 -13.04 22.96 4.69
N THR A 115 -14.31 22.53 4.63
CA THR A 115 -15.48 23.40 4.92
C THR A 115 -15.50 23.95 6.36
N ARG A 116 -14.72 23.36 7.26
CA ARG A 116 -14.69 23.68 8.70
C ARG A 116 -13.51 24.58 9.08
N PHE A 117 -12.58 24.84 8.16
CA PHE A 117 -11.37 25.62 8.41
C PHE A 117 -11.19 26.73 7.38
N GLU A 118 -10.75 27.90 7.84
CA GLU A 118 -10.43 29.03 6.95
C GLU A 118 -9.05 28.80 6.33
N ILE A 119 -8.98 28.07 5.21
CA ILE A 119 -7.72 27.78 4.49
C ILE A 119 -7.82 27.97 2.96
N ASP A 120 -8.96 28.45 2.45
CA ASP A 120 -9.22 28.59 1.00
C ASP A 120 -8.31 29.60 0.29
N ASP A 121 -7.76 30.57 1.02
CA ASP A 121 -6.78 31.54 0.54
C ASP A 121 -5.34 31.02 0.51
N ILE A 122 -5.11 29.79 1.01
CA ILE A 122 -3.80 29.17 1.06
C ILE A 122 -3.70 28.16 -0.08
N GLU A 123 -2.69 28.30 -0.93
CA GLU A 123 -2.39 27.26 -1.91
C GLU A 123 -1.62 26.12 -1.22
N TRP A 124 -2.26 24.95 -1.07
CA TRP A 124 -1.70 23.79 -0.41
C TRP A 124 -1.95 22.49 -1.19
N CYS A 125 -1.13 21.48 -0.94
CA CYS A 125 -1.21 20.14 -1.51
C CYS A 125 -1.05 19.10 -0.39
N TRP A 126 -1.98 18.15 -0.33
CA TRP A 126 -1.82 16.94 0.47
C TRP A 126 -0.90 15.98 -0.28
N LEU A 127 0.13 15.50 0.42
CA LEU A 127 1.10 14.53 -0.07
C LEU A 127 0.82 13.17 0.57
N ALA A 128 0.72 12.15 -0.26
CA ALA A 128 0.79 10.76 0.16
C ALA A 128 2.24 10.26 0.10
N PHE A 129 2.68 9.51 1.10
CA PHE A 129 4.01 8.90 1.17
C PHE A 129 3.91 7.37 1.23
N GLY A 130 5.05 6.68 1.25
CA GLY A 130 5.07 5.24 1.48
C GLY A 130 4.23 4.45 0.46
N SER A 131 3.50 3.44 0.93
CA SER A 131 2.65 2.63 0.03
C SER A 131 1.51 3.42 -0.63
N GLU A 132 1.00 4.47 0.00
CA GLU A 132 -0.03 5.33 -0.56
C GLU A 132 0.53 6.18 -1.71
N GLY A 133 1.71 6.76 -1.50
CA GLY A 133 2.46 7.48 -2.53
C GLY A 133 2.89 6.60 -3.71
N ARG A 134 3.06 5.29 -3.50
CA ARG A 134 3.40 4.29 -4.55
C ARG A 134 2.20 3.63 -5.23
N PHE A 135 0.94 3.88 -4.83
CA PHE A 135 -0.23 3.09 -5.25
C PHE A 135 -0.07 1.58 -4.99
N GLU A 136 0.43 1.23 -3.81
CA GLU A 136 0.75 -0.14 -3.38
C GLU A 136 0.11 -0.49 -2.03
N GLN A 137 -0.96 0.23 -1.64
CA GLN A 137 -1.63 -0.06 -0.39
C GLN A 137 -2.30 -1.44 -0.44
N THR A 138 -2.24 -2.10 0.71
CA THR A 138 -2.98 -3.32 0.99
C THR A 138 -4.13 -3.00 1.95
N VAL A 139 -4.95 -3.97 2.33
CA VAL A 139 -6.12 -3.71 3.20
C VAL A 139 -5.76 -3.33 4.64
N SER A 140 -4.53 -3.62 5.06
CA SER A 140 -3.92 -3.10 6.28
C SER A 140 -2.82 -2.10 5.91
N SER A 141 -3.16 -0.81 5.97
CA SER A 141 -2.24 0.32 5.76
C SER A 141 -2.40 1.30 6.92
N ASP A 142 -1.26 1.80 7.42
CA ASP A 142 -1.19 3.01 8.23
C ASP A 142 -1.26 4.26 7.35
N GLN A 143 -1.37 5.42 8.01
CA GLN A 143 -1.26 6.73 7.38
C GLN A 143 0.21 7.10 7.17
N ASP A 144 0.58 7.52 5.97
CA ASP A 144 1.87 8.17 5.72
C ASP A 144 1.60 9.38 4.81
N ASN A 145 1.45 10.57 5.40
CA ASN A 145 1.08 11.78 4.66
C ASN A 145 1.76 13.05 5.17
N GLY A 146 1.69 14.11 4.37
CA GLY A 146 2.26 15.41 4.66
C GLY A 146 1.50 16.52 3.96
N LEU A 147 1.78 17.75 4.34
CA LEU A 147 1.18 18.94 3.75
C LEU A 147 2.29 19.85 3.23
N LEU A 148 2.11 20.28 1.98
CA LEU A 148 2.98 21.20 1.27
C LEU A 148 2.18 22.45 0.93
N PHE A 149 2.67 23.63 1.29
CA PHE A 149 1.96 24.89 0.98
C PHE A 149 2.89 25.95 0.40
N ASN A 150 2.30 26.86 -0.36
CA ASN A 150 2.96 28.06 -0.86
C ASN A 150 2.83 29.19 0.17
N THR A 151 3.92 29.91 0.40
CA THR A 151 3.96 31.02 1.36
C THR A 151 3.47 32.33 0.76
N GLY A 152 3.62 32.50 -0.56
CA GLY A 152 3.39 33.79 -1.21
C GLY A 152 4.22 34.89 -0.53
N SER A 153 3.55 35.87 0.07
CA SER A 153 4.18 36.92 0.88
C SER A 153 4.01 36.74 2.39
N ALA A 154 3.31 35.70 2.85
CA ALA A 154 3.02 35.47 4.26
C ALA A 154 4.16 34.70 4.96
N ALA A 155 4.25 34.84 6.28
CA ALA A 155 5.21 34.07 7.07
C ALA A 155 4.77 32.58 7.14
N PRO A 156 5.69 31.61 6.91
CA PRO A 156 5.35 30.18 6.93
C PRO A 156 4.64 29.73 8.20
N ASP A 157 5.08 30.20 9.37
CA ASP A 157 4.50 29.81 10.66
C ASP A 157 3.04 30.27 10.83
N ALA A 158 2.67 31.42 10.25
CA ALA A 158 1.30 31.92 10.32
C ALA A 158 0.34 31.05 9.48
N LEU A 159 0.77 30.63 8.29
CA LEU A 159 0.00 29.72 7.45
C LEU A 159 -0.08 28.32 8.07
N ARG A 160 1.06 27.81 8.58
CA ARG A 160 1.13 26.51 9.26
C ARG A 160 0.20 26.44 10.47
N ALA A 161 0.09 27.52 11.26
CA ALA A 161 -0.80 27.58 12.41
C ALA A 161 -2.28 27.40 12.03
N ARG A 162 -2.68 27.78 10.81
CA ARG A 162 -4.03 27.57 10.27
C ARG A 162 -4.21 26.16 9.68
N LEU A 163 -3.18 25.65 8.99
CA LEU A 163 -3.21 24.34 8.33
C LEU A 163 -3.11 23.17 9.30
N LEU A 164 -2.41 23.31 10.43
CA LEU A 164 -2.20 22.22 11.39
C LEU A 164 -3.50 21.69 12.01
N PRO A 165 -4.41 22.54 12.54
CA PRO A 165 -5.69 22.07 13.05
C PRO A 165 -6.52 21.30 12.01
N PHE A 166 -6.50 21.77 10.75
CA PHE A 166 -7.12 21.09 9.62
C PHE A 166 -6.51 19.71 9.37
N ALA A 167 -5.18 19.65 9.20
CA ALA A 167 -4.48 18.38 8.96
C ALA A 167 -4.67 17.37 10.10
N GLN A 168 -4.65 17.84 11.36
CA GLN A 168 -4.93 17.01 12.53
C GLN A 168 -6.36 16.48 12.56
N ALA A 169 -7.34 17.24 12.07
CA ALA A 169 -8.71 16.75 11.95
C ALA A 169 -8.80 15.63 10.90
N VAL A 170 -8.25 15.87 9.71
CA VAL A 170 -8.17 14.87 8.64
C VAL A 170 -7.48 13.59 9.12
N ASN A 171 -6.36 13.68 9.84
CA ASN A 171 -5.67 12.49 10.36
C ASN A 171 -6.52 11.71 11.39
N ARG A 172 -7.34 12.38 12.20
CA ARG A 172 -8.29 11.71 13.12
C ARG A 172 -9.42 11.03 12.37
N ASP A 173 -9.93 11.65 11.31
CA ASP A 173 -11.02 11.08 10.51
C ASP A 173 -10.57 9.89 9.67
N LEU A 174 -9.32 9.92 9.19
CA LEU A 174 -8.64 8.76 8.59
C LEU A 174 -8.50 7.62 9.60
N ASP A 175 -8.11 7.90 10.84
CA ASP A 175 -8.03 6.90 11.92
C ASP A 175 -9.42 6.28 12.19
N ALA A 176 -10.47 7.09 12.25
CA ALA A 176 -11.85 6.63 12.37
C ALA A 176 -12.28 5.73 11.20
N CYS A 177 -11.81 6.01 9.98
CA CYS A 177 -12.04 5.16 8.79
C CYS A 177 -11.18 3.86 8.77
N GLY A 178 -10.35 3.66 9.80
CA GLY A 178 -9.52 2.47 9.98
C GLY A 178 -8.18 2.55 9.25
N PHE A 179 -7.66 3.76 9.02
CA PHE A 179 -6.27 4.01 8.66
C PHE A 179 -5.53 4.43 9.95
N PRO A 180 -4.96 3.50 10.72
CA PRO A 180 -4.40 3.80 12.03
C PRO A 180 -3.32 4.89 11.94
N LEU A 181 -3.26 5.75 12.98
CA LEU A 181 -2.20 6.75 13.13
C LEU A 181 -0.81 6.12 12.99
N CYS A 182 0.08 6.83 12.28
CA CYS A 182 1.44 6.38 12.03
C CYS A 182 2.24 6.28 13.33
N LYS A 183 2.82 5.11 13.63
CA LYS A 183 3.72 4.96 14.78
C LYS A 183 5.01 5.78 14.66
N GLY A 184 5.40 6.12 13.43
CA GLY A 184 6.54 6.99 13.13
C GLY A 184 6.19 8.47 13.11
N ASP A 185 4.93 8.83 13.39
CA ASP A 185 4.42 10.20 13.36
C ASP A 185 4.64 10.93 12.01
N ILE A 186 4.59 10.17 10.90
CA ILE A 186 4.69 10.66 9.52
C ILE A 186 3.29 11.04 9.03
N MET A 187 2.77 12.14 9.56
CA MET A 187 1.42 12.63 9.26
C MET A 187 1.42 14.14 9.10
N ALA A 188 0.55 14.66 8.24
CA ALA A 188 0.39 16.09 7.97
C ALA A 188 0.05 16.92 9.22
N GLY A 189 -0.63 16.32 10.21
CA GLY A 189 -0.91 16.96 11.50
C GLY A 189 0.31 17.19 12.40
N ASN A 190 1.48 16.66 12.02
CA ASN A 190 2.77 16.93 12.67
C ASN A 190 3.42 18.18 12.02
N PRO A 191 3.79 19.21 12.80
CA PRO A 191 4.47 20.40 12.27
C PRO A 191 5.72 20.11 11.44
N ALA A 192 6.42 18.99 11.70
CA ALA A 192 7.57 18.56 10.92
C ALA A 192 7.24 18.20 9.46
N TRP A 193 5.98 17.86 9.16
CA TRP A 193 5.51 17.43 7.83
C TRP A 193 4.42 18.31 7.24
N CYS A 194 4.09 19.43 7.89
CA CYS A 194 3.28 20.51 7.35
C CYS A 194 4.19 21.69 7.03
N LEU A 195 4.85 21.66 5.88
CA LEU A 195 5.97 22.56 5.54
C LEU A 195 5.67 23.39 4.29
N SER A 196 6.30 24.56 4.19
CA SER A 196 6.29 25.31 2.93
C SER A 196 7.08 24.60 1.83
N LEU A 197 6.91 25.03 0.58
CA LEU A 197 7.71 24.53 -0.54
C LEU A 197 9.21 24.71 -0.30
N GLU A 198 9.64 25.87 0.16
CA GLU A 198 11.05 26.17 0.47
C GLU A 198 11.60 25.31 1.61
N GLU A 199 10.78 25.04 2.62
CA GLU A 199 11.15 24.16 3.73
C GLU A 199 11.27 22.71 3.29
N TRP A 200 10.36 22.22 2.43
CA TRP A 200 10.46 20.90 1.81
C TRP A 200 11.72 20.78 0.95
N HIS A 201 12.03 21.78 0.11
CA HIS A 201 13.31 21.82 -0.62
C HIS A 201 14.50 21.70 0.32
N THR A 202 14.54 22.52 1.37
CA THR A 202 15.62 22.51 2.38
C THR A 202 15.74 21.15 3.07
N GLN A 203 14.63 20.47 3.35
CA GLN A 203 14.63 19.14 3.95
C GLN A 203 15.21 18.08 3.00
N PHE A 204 14.81 18.06 1.73
CA PHE A 204 15.38 17.15 0.74
C PHE A 204 16.87 17.42 0.50
N ASP A 205 17.28 18.69 0.43
CA ASP A 205 18.69 19.07 0.31
C ASP A 205 19.50 18.49 1.46
N ARG A 206 19.01 18.63 2.70
CA ARG A 206 19.65 18.08 3.89
C ARG A 206 19.73 16.56 3.84
N TRP A 207 18.66 15.86 3.45
CA TRP A 207 18.69 14.40 3.37
C TRP A 207 19.65 13.88 2.31
N ILE A 208 19.75 14.56 1.18
CA ILE A 208 20.63 14.17 0.07
C ILE A 208 22.11 14.48 0.37
N THR A 209 22.38 15.57 1.10
CA THR A 209 23.75 16.01 1.40
C THR A 209 24.32 15.40 2.69
N ASN A 210 23.47 14.96 3.62
CA ASN A 210 23.90 14.44 4.91
C ASN A 210 24.32 12.96 4.82
N THR A 211 25.42 12.61 5.51
CA THR A 211 25.95 11.25 5.58
C THR A 211 25.35 10.41 6.70
N ASN A 212 24.45 10.97 7.52
CA ASN A 212 23.90 10.27 8.67
C ASN A 212 22.87 9.20 8.24
N PRO A 213 23.04 7.92 8.62
CA PRO A 213 22.09 6.84 8.29
C PRO A 213 20.64 7.11 8.74
N ARG A 214 20.42 7.83 9.85
CA ARG A 214 19.07 8.22 10.29
C ARG A 214 18.41 9.23 9.36
N ALA A 215 19.19 10.13 8.76
CA ALA A 215 18.67 11.07 7.76
C ALA A 215 18.19 10.32 6.51
N LEU A 216 18.90 9.25 6.13
CA LEU A 216 18.57 8.39 5.01
C LEU A 216 17.28 7.57 5.23
N LEU A 217 17.05 7.07 6.45
CA LEU A 217 15.82 6.36 6.84
C LEU A 217 14.57 7.22 6.60
N ASN A 218 14.57 8.47 7.08
CA ASN A 218 13.48 9.40 6.84
C ASN A 218 13.34 9.66 5.34
N ALA A 219 14.45 9.95 4.67
CA ALA A 219 14.46 10.29 3.26
C ALA A 219 13.73 9.25 2.40
N VAL A 220 14.01 7.96 2.59
CA VAL A 220 13.47 6.84 1.78
C VAL A 220 11.95 6.83 1.72
N ILE A 221 11.26 7.14 2.83
CA ILE A 221 9.79 7.22 2.87
C ILE A 221 9.30 8.46 2.10
N PHE A 222 9.94 9.60 2.31
CA PHE A 222 9.57 10.85 1.63
C PHE A 222 9.89 10.83 0.13
N PHE A 223 10.90 10.08 -0.34
CA PHE A 223 11.19 9.93 -1.79
C PHE A 223 10.03 9.30 -2.58
N ASP A 224 9.12 8.61 -1.88
CA ASP A 224 7.92 8.01 -2.46
C ASP A 224 6.70 8.93 -2.40
N PHE A 225 6.89 10.25 -2.30
CA PHE A 225 5.76 11.17 -2.24
C PHE A 225 4.95 11.27 -3.54
N ARG A 226 3.65 11.52 -3.44
CA ARG A 226 2.80 11.83 -4.58
C ARG A 226 1.75 12.87 -4.18
N PRO A 227 1.40 13.83 -5.05
CA PRO A 227 0.23 14.68 -4.81
C PRO A 227 -1.04 13.82 -4.78
N LEU A 228 -1.84 13.98 -3.73
CA LEU A 228 -3.14 13.31 -3.60
C LEU A 228 -4.29 14.31 -3.82
N HIS A 229 -4.22 15.49 -3.20
CA HIS A 229 -5.29 16.48 -3.25
C HIS A 229 -4.74 17.91 -3.16
N GLY A 230 -5.48 18.90 -3.66
CA GLY A 230 -5.08 20.32 -3.65
C GLY A 230 -4.19 20.71 -4.83
N ALA A 231 -3.32 21.70 -4.63
CA ALA A 231 -2.45 22.31 -5.64
C ALA A 231 -1.29 21.39 -6.05
N THR A 232 -1.57 20.39 -6.91
CA THR A 232 -0.60 19.36 -7.33
C THR A 232 0.65 19.92 -8.01
N ALA A 233 0.59 21.14 -8.55
CA ALA A 233 1.73 21.83 -9.14
C ALA A 233 2.88 22.04 -8.14
N LEU A 234 2.56 22.26 -6.86
CA LEU A 234 3.58 22.38 -5.79
C LEU A 234 4.37 21.08 -5.65
N ALA A 235 3.68 19.94 -5.60
CA ALA A 235 4.32 18.64 -5.48
C ALA A 235 5.15 18.28 -6.72
N ASN A 236 4.70 18.67 -7.91
CA ASN A 236 5.46 18.49 -9.14
C ASN A 236 6.76 19.31 -9.13
N ASN A 237 6.70 20.57 -8.68
CA ASN A 237 7.89 21.41 -8.53
C ASN A 237 8.89 20.79 -7.53
N LEU A 238 8.39 20.27 -6.41
CA LEU A 238 9.20 19.55 -5.44
C LEU A 238 9.84 18.29 -6.04
N ARG A 239 9.13 17.58 -6.94
CA ARG A 239 9.62 16.36 -7.61
C ARG A 239 10.73 16.69 -8.59
N ASP A 240 10.60 17.77 -9.35
CA ASP A 240 11.61 18.22 -10.31
C ASP A 240 12.91 18.59 -9.61
N HIS A 241 12.82 19.33 -8.49
CA HIS A 241 13.99 19.64 -7.65
C HIS A 241 14.68 18.40 -7.11
N LEU A 242 13.90 17.47 -6.55
CA LEU A 242 14.42 16.21 -6.02
C LEU A 242 15.16 15.40 -7.09
N LEU A 243 14.60 15.31 -8.30
CA LEU A 243 15.25 14.60 -9.40
C LEU A 243 16.53 15.30 -9.83
N GLY A 244 16.52 16.64 -9.90
CA GLY A 244 17.73 17.42 -10.19
C GLY A 244 18.87 17.20 -9.20
N LEU A 245 18.55 16.96 -7.92
CA LEU A 245 19.55 16.67 -6.88
C LEU A 245 20.01 15.21 -6.85
N ALA A 246 19.12 14.27 -7.15
CA ALA A 246 19.40 12.85 -7.08
C ALA A 246 20.09 12.33 -8.36
N GLN A 247 19.72 12.88 -9.52
CA GLN A 247 20.28 12.47 -10.81
C GLN A 247 21.73 12.97 -10.93
N GLY A 248 22.69 12.04 -10.93
CA GLY A 248 24.12 12.33 -10.99
C GLY A 248 24.82 12.45 -9.62
N ASN A 249 24.08 12.39 -8.51
CA ASN A 249 24.68 12.36 -7.18
C ASN A 249 25.06 10.93 -6.77
N SER A 250 26.18 10.44 -7.30
CA SER A 250 26.68 9.07 -7.09
C SER A 250 26.88 8.72 -5.63
N ARG A 251 27.27 9.68 -4.78
CA ARG A 251 27.42 9.49 -3.33
C ARG A 251 26.09 9.18 -2.67
N PHE A 252 25.06 9.98 -2.95
CA PHE A 252 23.72 9.76 -2.42
C PHE A 252 23.12 8.45 -2.91
N GLN A 253 23.26 8.14 -4.20
CA GLN A 253 22.81 6.87 -4.78
C GLN A 253 23.51 5.66 -4.14
N ARG A 254 24.83 5.74 -3.88
CA ARG A 254 25.57 4.71 -3.14
C ARG A 254 25.07 4.55 -1.71
N GLN A 255 24.74 5.63 -1.01
CA GLN A 255 24.17 5.55 0.34
C GLN A 255 22.80 4.85 0.33
N LEU A 256 21.91 5.21 -0.60
CA LEU A 256 20.63 4.52 -0.75
C LEU A 256 20.80 3.05 -1.09
N ALA A 257 21.76 2.71 -1.96
CA ALA A 257 22.10 1.32 -2.27
C ALA A 257 22.58 0.58 -1.01
N GLN A 258 23.45 1.19 -0.19
CA GLN A 258 23.91 0.59 1.06
C GLN A 258 22.75 0.33 2.02
N TYR A 259 21.83 1.28 2.16
CA TYR A 259 20.62 1.11 2.97
C TYR A 259 19.72 -0.02 2.45
N ALA A 260 19.53 -0.10 1.12
CA ALA A 260 18.75 -1.17 0.50
C ALA A 260 19.36 -2.57 0.73
N LEU A 261 20.66 -2.65 1.05
CA LEU A 261 21.40 -3.88 1.34
C LEU A 261 21.44 -4.25 2.83
N GLU A 262 20.97 -3.39 3.74
CA GLU A 262 20.95 -3.67 5.18
C GLU A 262 20.00 -4.81 5.55
N THR A 263 18.85 -4.88 4.86
CA THR A 263 17.92 -6.01 5.00
C THR A 263 18.22 -7.02 3.91
N ARG A 264 18.36 -8.31 4.26
CA ARG A 264 18.64 -9.37 3.28
C ARG A 264 17.39 -10.23 3.02
N PRO A 265 17.23 -10.78 1.81
CA PRO A 265 16.22 -11.79 1.54
C PRO A 265 16.37 -12.97 2.52
N PRO A 266 15.27 -13.47 3.10
CA PRO A 266 15.25 -14.53 4.12
C PRO A 266 15.50 -15.92 3.50
N LEU A 267 16.66 -16.08 2.84
CA LEU A 267 17.09 -17.32 2.19
C LEU A 267 18.14 -18.01 3.05
N GLY A 268 17.90 -19.28 3.39
CA GLY A 268 18.86 -20.08 4.16
C GLY A 268 20.03 -20.58 3.30
N ARG A 269 21.15 -20.91 3.97
CA ARG A 269 22.29 -21.60 3.33
C ARG A 269 22.10 -23.12 3.27
N ILE A 270 21.37 -23.67 4.25
CA ILE A 270 21.11 -25.11 4.42
C ILE A 270 19.59 -25.38 4.37
N SER A 271 18.79 -24.57 5.07
CA SER A 271 17.33 -24.52 4.94
C SER A 271 16.90 -23.66 3.73
N ASP A 272 15.66 -23.84 3.27
CA ASP A 272 15.13 -22.99 2.18
C ASP A 272 14.96 -21.52 2.60
N PHE A 273 14.60 -21.27 3.87
CA PHE A 273 14.29 -19.95 4.39
C PHE A 273 14.95 -19.68 5.75
N VAL A 274 15.14 -18.40 6.05
CA VAL A 274 15.46 -17.88 7.39
C VAL A 274 14.18 -17.28 7.97
N THR A 275 13.82 -17.67 9.20
CA THR A 275 12.62 -17.22 9.90
C THR A 275 12.99 -16.57 11.22
N ASP A 276 12.05 -15.87 11.86
CA ASP A 276 12.27 -15.39 13.23
C ASP A 276 12.45 -16.60 14.18
N ASP A 277 13.51 -16.57 14.99
CA ASP A 277 13.93 -17.72 15.79
C ASP A 277 13.24 -17.79 17.17
N ASP A 278 12.68 -16.68 17.66
CA ASP A 278 12.12 -16.56 19.01
C ASP A 278 10.89 -15.61 19.08
N GLY A 279 10.08 -15.79 20.13
CA GLY A 279 8.94 -14.92 20.44
C GLY A 279 7.62 -15.34 19.77
N GLU A 280 6.66 -14.42 19.79
CA GLU A 280 5.29 -14.66 19.28
C GLU A 280 5.25 -15.02 17.78
N PHE A 281 6.25 -14.59 17.00
CA PHE A 281 6.31 -14.76 15.55
C PHE A 281 7.35 -15.79 15.09
N ARG A 282 7.73 -16.71 15.99
CA ARG A 282 8.66 -17.80 15.67
C ARG A 282 8.25 -18.57 14.41
N ASP A 283 9.23 -18.99 13.62
CA ASP A 283 9.05 -19.75 12.37
C ASP A 283 8.33 -18.97 11.25
N THR A 284 8.20 -17.64 11.39
CA THR A 284 7.57 -16.77 10.38
C THR A 284 8.55 -15.79 9.74
N ILE A 285 8.15 -15.25 8.59
CA ILE A 285 8.83 -14.18 7.85
C ILE A 285 7.93 -12.95 7.79
N ASP A 286 8.46 -11.76 8.08
CA ASP A 286 7.78 -10.48 7.80
C ASP A 286 7.87 -10.12 6.32
N LEU A 287 6.79 -10.36 5.57
CA LEU A 287 6.73 -10.07 4.14
C LEU A 287 6.69 -8.58 3.82
N LYS A 288 6.36 -7.69 4.77
CA LYS A 288 6.47 -6.23 4.57
C LYS A 288 7.94 -5.82 4.69
N LYS A 289 8.60 -6.20 5.78
CA LYS A 289 9.98 -5.75 6.11
C LYS A 289 11.08 -6.50 5.38
N ALA A 290 10.99 -7.84 5.31
CA ALA A 290 11.99 -8.72 4.70
C ALA A 290 11.51 -9.29 3.35
N GLY A 291 10.45 -8.72 2.77
CA GLY A 291 9.91 -9.10 1.47
C GLY A 291 9.74 -7.89 0.56
N ALA A 292 8.55 -7.30 0.54
CA ALA A 292 8.18 -6.17 -0.33
C ALA A 292 9.21 -5.03 -0.29
N ARG A 293 9.71 -4.68 0.90
CA ARG A 293 10.73 -3.62 1.08
C ARG A 293 11.99 -3.83 0.23
N LEU A 294 12.43 -5.07 0.03
CA LEU A 294 13.64 -5.38 -0.74
C LEU A 294 13.50 -4.91 -2.20
N PHE A 295 12.30 -5.05 -2.76
CA PHE A 295 11.97 -4.61 -4.11
C PHE A 295 11.76 -3.09 -4.16
N THR A 296 11.02 -2.53 -3.20
CA THR A 296 10.72 -1.08 -3.19
C THR A 296 12.01 -0.26 -3.07
N ASP A 297 12.93 -0.68 -2.19
CA ASP A 297 14.19 0.03 -1.95
C ASP A 297 15.13 -0.09 -3.15
N ALA A 298 15.24 -1.28 -3.75
CA ALA A 298 16.06 -1.46 -4.95
C ALA A 298 15.49 -0.71 -6.16
N ALA A 299 14.19 -0.80 -6.40
CA ALA A 299 13.53 -0.09 -7.50
C ALA A 299 13.70 1.43 -7.36
N ARG A 300 13.67 1.97 -6.14
CA ARG A 300 13.91 3.40 -5.88
C ARG A 300 15.32 3.81 -6.31
N VAL A 301 16.35 3.04 -5.92
CA VAL A 301 17.74 3.33 -6.29
C VAL A 301 17.90 3.31 -7.81
N LEU A 302 17.39 2.29 -8.48
CA LEU A 302 17.46 2.15 -9.93
C LEU A 302 16.72 3.29 -10.65
N ALA A 303 15.52 3.65 -10.17
CA ALA A 303 14.75 4.76 -10.73
C ALA A 303 15.47 6.11 -10.60
N LEU A 304 16.02 6.42 -9.43
CA LEU A 304 16.76 7.67 -9.23
C LEU A 304 18.04 7.72 -10.08
N ALA A 305 18.75 6.60 -10.22
CA ALA A 305 19.91 6.51 -11.12
C ALA A 305 19.54 6.73 -12.60
N ALA A 306 18.35 6.27 -13.01
CA ALA A 306 17.82 6.44 -14.36
C ALA A 306 17.07 7.77 -14.59
N GLY A 307 16.91 8.62 -13.57
CA GLY A 307 16.13 9.86 -13.66
C GLY A 307 14.61 9.64 -13.79
N VAL A 308 14.09 8.50 -13.33
CA VAL A 308 12.67 8.13 -13.40
C VAL A 308 11.90 8.75 -12.22
N ALA A 309 10.87 9.54 -12.53
CA ALA A 309 10.05 10.26 -11.55
C ALA A 309 9.02 9.39 -10.80
N HIS A 310 8.65 8.23 -11.37
CA HIS A 310 7.60 7.38 -10.81
C HIS A 310 7.94 6.87 -9.40
N THR A 311 6.90 6.69 -8.58
CA THR A 311 7.00 6.15 -7.22
C THR A 311 6.69 4.65 -7.14
N ASN A 312 5.72 4.17 -7.92
CA ASN A 312 5.32 2.76 -7.95
C ASN A 312 6.49 1.84 -8.33
N THR A 313 6.72 0.79 -7.54
CA THR A 313 7.86 -0.14 -7.64
C THR A 313 7.93 -0.83 -9.00
N ALA A 314 6.81 -1.36 -9.48
CA ALA A 314 6.76 -2.03 -10.78
C ALA A 314 7.00 -1.03 -11.92
N GLN A 315 6.41 0.18 -11.85
CA GLN A 315 6.63 1.22 -12.85
C GLN A 315 8.08 1.72 -12.86
N ARG A 316 8.69 1.88 -11.68
CA ARG A 316 10.12 2.20 -11.54
C ARG A 316 10.99 1.18 -12.27
N LEU A 317 10.76 -0.11 -12.03
CA LEU A 317 11.53 -1.18 -12.68
C LEU A 317 11.28 -1.21 -14.19
N ARG A 318 10.02 -1.09 -14.64
CA ARG A 318 9.65 -1.09 -16.07
C ARG A 318 10.25 0.08 -16.84
N GLN A 319 10.39 1.25 -16.22
CA GLN A 319 10.93 2.45 -16.87
C GLN A 319 12.45 2.55 -16.73
N ALA A 320 13.02 2.23 -15.56
CA ALA A 320 14.46 2.28 -15.34
C ALA A 320 15.18 1.11 -16.02
N GLY A 321 14.52 -0.05 -16.15
CA GLY A 321 15.12 -1.26 -16.72
C GLY A 321 15.75 -1.06 -18.09
N PRO A 322 15.02 -0.56 -19.11
CA PRO A 322 15.59 -0.26 -20.42
C PRO A 322 16.74 0.75 -20.39
N ILE A 323 16.66 1.79 -19.54
CA ILE A 323 17.70 2.82 -19.39
C ILE A 323 19.00 2.22 -18.81
N LEU A 324 18.85 1.25 -17.89
CA LEU A 324 19.96 0.58 -17.21
C LEU A 324 20.39 -0.74 -17.87
N ASN A 325 19.88 -1.02 -19.08
CA ASN A 325 20.13 -2.24 -19.84
C ASN A 325 19.76 -3.53 -19.09
N LEU A 326 18.67 -3.52 -18.32
CA LEU A 326 18.08 -4.74 -17.76
C LEU A 326 17.23 -5.45 -18.83
N PRO A 327 17.43 -6.76 -19.05
CA PRO A 327 16.58 -7.54 -19.95
C PRO A 327 15.09 -7.46 -19.56
N ALA A 328 14.20 -7.41 -20.55
CA ALA A 328 12.76 -7.31 -20.30
C ALA A 328 12.21 -8.50 -19.48
N GLU A 329 12.73 -9.71 -19.74
CA GLU A 329 12.41 -10.91 -18.97
C GLU A 329 12.82 -10.80 -17.50
N GLU A 330 13.96 -10.16 -17.21
CA GLU A 330 14.44 -9.95 -15.86
C GLU A 330 13.55 -8.98 -15.11
N VAL A 331 13.16 -7.87 -15.74
CA VAL A 331 12.21 -6.91 -15.17
C VAL A 331 10.86 -7.58 -14.89
N ALA A 332 10.38 -8.44 -15.79
CA ALA A 332 9.15 -9.20 -15.60
C ALA A 332 9.25 -10.15 -14.40
N SER A 333 10.29 -10.98 -14.32
CA SER A 333 10.48 -11.91 -13.19
C SER A 333 10.60 -11.21 -11.84
N ILE A 334 11.30 -10.08 -11.79
CA ILE A 334 11.40 -9.26 -10.57
C ILE A 334 10.02 -8.73 -10.17
N THR A 335 9.26 -8.22 -11.14
CA THR A 335 7.93 -7.66 -10.89
C THR A 335 6.94 -8.73 -10.44
N GLU A 336 6.97 -9.92 -11.04
CA GLU A 336 6.17 -11.07 -10.63
C GLU A 336 6.51 -11.51 -9.20
N GLY A 337 7.80 -11.58 -8.85
CA GLY A 337 8.23 -11.89 -7.49
C GLY A 337 7.72 -10.88 -6.46
N PHE A 338 7.78 -9.59 -6.78
CA PHE A 338 7.20 -8.54 -5.93
C PHE A 338 5.69 -8.74 -5.72
N PHE A 339 4.92 -8.94 -6.79
CA PHE A 339 3.48 -9.10 -6.69
C PHE A 339 3.04 -10.42 -6.05
N PHE A 340 3.83 -11.48 -6.15
CA PHE A 340 3.59 -12.70 -5.38
C PHE A 340 3.69 -12.46 -3.87
N LEU A 341 4.70 -11.70 -3.41
CA LEU A 341 4.79 -11.31 -2.01
C LEU A 341 3.60 -10.43 -1.59
N GLN A 342 3.16 -9.51 -2.44
CA GLN A 342 1.97 -8.69 -2.19
C GLN A 342 0.71 -9.54 -2.08
N ALA A 343 0.56 -10.57 -2.93
CA ALA A 343 -0.56 -11.51 -2.86
C ALA A 343 -0.59 -12.25 -1.51
N LEU A 344 0.55 -12.79 -1.08
CA LEU A 344 0.66 -13.47 0.22
C LEU A 344 0.34 -12.52 1.39
N ARG A 345 0.79 -11.27 1.34
CA ARG A 345 0.43 -10.24 2.32
C ARG A 345 -1.07 -9.97 2.35
N LEU A 346 -1.70 -9.82 1.18
CA LEU A 346 -3.14 -9.60 1.07
C LEU A 346 -3.94 -10.79 1.64
N HIS A 347 -3.53 -12.02 1.34
CA HIS A 347 -4.14 -13.23 1.92
C HIS A 347 -4.00 -13.26 3.45
N GLY A 348 -2.80 -13.00 3.98
CA GLY A 348 -2.54 -12.97 5.42
C GLY A 348 -3.36 -11.89 6.14
N GLN A 349 -3.47 -10.70 5.56
CA GLN A 349 -4.26 -9.59 6.12
C GLN A 349 -5.77 -9.85 6.11
N MET A 350 -6.25 -10.70 5.21
CA MET A 350 -7.66 -11.03 5.08
C MET A 350 -8.06 -12.31 5.84
N ALA A 351 -7.09 -13.02 6.40
CA ALA A 351 -7.34 -14.22 7.19
C ALA A 351 -8.16 -13.89 8.46
N THR A 352 -9.07 -14.79 8.82
CA THR A 352 -9.89 -14.65 10.03
C THR A 352 -8.98 -14.58 11.26
N GLY A 353 -9.14 -13.54 12.09
CA GLY A 353 -8.33 -13.35 13.30
C GLY A 353 -6.96 -12.72 13.08
N ALA A 354 -6.65 -12.24 11.87
CA ALA A 354 -5.43 -11.48 11.62
C ALA A 354 -5.36 -10.23 12.51
N THR A 355 -4.24 -10.05 13.21
CA THR A 355 -3.92 -8.83 13.96
C THR A 355 -3.00 -7.95 13.12
N PRO A 356 -2.87 -6.64 13.41
CA PRO A 356 -1.91 -5.78 12.70
C PRO A 356 -0.47 -6.33 12.70
N GLN A 357 -0.09 -7.06 13.74
CA GLN A 357 1.24 -7.64 13.91
C GLN A 357 1.42 -8.96 13.13
N SER A 358 0.38 -9.80 13.03
CA SER A 358 0.43 -11.06 12.27
C SER A 358 0.10 -10.90 10.79
N ALA A 359 -0.58 -9.82 10.40
CA ALA A 359 -1.09 -9.57 9.06
C ALA A 359 -0.05 -9.67 7.94
N ASN A 360 1.22 -9.36 8.21
CA ASN A 360 2.30 -9.43 7.22
C ASN A 360 3.24 -10.63 7.44
N ARG A 361 2.90 -11.53 8.37
CA ARG A 361 3.73 -12.70 8.71
C ARG A 361 3.26 -13.93 7.95
N ILE A 362 4.22 -14.73 7.50
CA ILE A 362 3.95 -16.03 6.89
C ILE A 362 4.85 -17.09 7.47
N ASN A 363 4.30 -18.28 7.75
CA ASN A 363 5.10 -19.47 8.02
C ASN A 363 5.30 -20.25 6.71
N PRO A 364 6.53 -20.31 6.15
CA PRO A 364 6.78 -21.00 4.89
C PRO A 364 6.46 -22.50 4.91
N ALA A 365 6.40 -23.14 6.09
CA ALA A 365 6.05 -24.55 6.23
C ALA A 365 4.54 -24.81 6.09
N GLN A 366 3.71 -23.77 6.21
CA GLN A 366 2.25 -23.86 6.01
C GLN A 366 1.85 -23.64 4.54
N LEU A 367 2.78 -23.24 3.68
CA LEU A 367 2.54 -23.12 2.24
C LEU A 367 2.55 -24.49 1.55
N ASN A 368 1.74 -24.62 0.51
CA ASN A 368 1.86 -25.76 -0.39
C ASN A 368 3.19 -25.71 -1.16
N GLU A 369 3.58 -26.83 -1.77
CA GLU A 369 4.88 -26.97 -2.42
C GLU A 369 5.10 -25.95 -3.55
N VAL A 370 4.05 -25.62 -4.31
CA VAL A 370 4.11 -24.67 -5.42
C VAL A 370 4.35 -23.26 -4.90
N ASP A 371 3.52 -22.78 -3.97
CA ASP A 371 3.65 -21.45 -3.38
C ASP A 371 4.98 -21.29 -2.65
N ARG A 372 5.45 -22.35 -1.98
CA ARG A 372 6.75 -22.34 -1.31
C ARG A 372 7.91 -22.20 -2.31
N ARG A 373 7.83 -22.85 -3.49
CA ARG A 373 8.83 -22.69 -4.56
C ARG A 373 8.78 -21.29 -5.17
N ILE A 374 7.58 -20.74 -5.42
CA ILE A 374 7.42 -19.37 -5.95
C ILE A 374 7.90 -18.33 -4.92
N LEU A 375 7.66 -18.55 -3.63
CA LEU A 375 8.18 -17.69 -2.56
C LEU A 375 9.71 -17.66 -2.56
N LYS A 376 10.33 -18.84 -2.66
CA LYS A 376 11.80 -18.96 -2.76
C LYS A 376 12.32 -18.23 -4.00
N GLU A 377 11.70 -18.43 -5.15
CA GLU A 377 12.07 -17.76 -6.40
C GLU A 377 11.92 -16.23 -6.29
N SER A 378 10.86 -15.75 -5.66
CA SER A 378 10.64 -14.32 -5.40
C SER A 378 11.79 -13.72 -4.60
N PHE A 379 12.25 -14.40 -3.53
CA PHE A 379 13.43 -13.94 -2.78
C PHE A 379 14.74 -14.07 -3.56
N LEU A 380 14.86 -15.02 -4.50
CA LEU A 380 16.01 -15.09 -5.40
C LEU A 380 16.04 -13.88 -6.34
N GLN A 381 14.90 -13.41 -6.84
CA GLN A 381 14.82 -12.17 -7.62
C GLN A 381 15.19 -10.94 -6.78
N ALA A 382 14.73 -10.86 -5.53
CA ALA A 382 15.15 -9.80 -4.61
C ALA A 382 16.68 -9.84 -4.36
N ARG A 383 17.26 -11.03 -4.21
CA ARG A 383 18.70 -11.21 -4.06
C ARG A 383 19.46 -10.76 -5.31
N LYS A 384 18.95 -11.07 -6.51
CA LYS A 384 19.54 -10.65 -7.78
C LYS A 384 19.57 -9.13 -7.90
N LEU A 385 18.46 -8.46 -7.58
CA LEU A 385 18.40 -7.00 -7.49
C LEU A 385 19.45 -6.43 -6.53
N GLN A 386 19.56 -6.99 -5.32
CA GLN A 386 20.55 -6.54 -4.36
C GLN A 386 21.99 -6.80 -4.82
N SER A 387 22.28 -7.94 -5.43
CA SER A 387 23.59 -8.23 -6.00
C SER A 387 23.98 -7.24 -7.10
N ARG A 388 23.02 -6.83 -7.94
CA ARG A 388 23.21 -5.75 -8.92
C ARG A 388 23.61 -4.45 -8.22
N LEU A 389 22.85 -4.01 -7.22
CA LEU A 389 23.17 -2.78 -6.49
C LEU A 389 24.56 -2.84 -5.84
N ALA A 390 24.92 -3.98 -5.23
CA ALA A 390 26.23 -4.16 -4.64
C ALA A 390 27.37 -4.02 -5.68
N LEU A 391 27.16 -4.56 -6.88
CA LEU A 391 28.11 -4.44 -7.99
C LEU A 391 28.19 -3.02 -8.55
N ASP A 392 27.03 -2.42 -8.90
CA ASP A 392 26.94 -1.09 -9.51
C ASP A 392 27.52 0.01 -8.60
N TYR A 393 27.42 -0.16 -7.27
CA TYR A 393 27.88 0.81 -6.28
C TYR A 393 29.11 0.38 -5.46
N GLN A 394 29.69 -0.78 -5.74
CA GLN A 394 30.89 -1.34 -5.07
C GLN A 394 30.75 -1.43 -3.54
N LEU A 395 29.72 -2.16 -3.08
CA LEU A 395 29.32 -2.30 -1.66
C LEU A 395 29.43 -3.72 -1.12
#